data_AF-A0A6A5QKJ1-F1
#
_entry.id   AF-A0A6A5QKJ1-F1
#
_cell.length_a   1.000
_cell.length_b   1.000
_cell.length_c   1.000
_cell.angle_alpha   90.00
_cell.angle_beta   90.00
_cell.angle_gamma   90.00
#
_symmetry.space_group_name_H-M   'P 1'
#
loop_
_entity.id
_entity.type
_entity.pdbx_description
1 polymer ?
#
loop_
_entity_poly.entity_id
_entity_poly.type
_entity_poly.pdbx_seq_one_letter_code
_entity_poly.pdbx_strand_id
1 'polypeptide(L)'
;MAEEASRQLLEDAKRYLGANEFSDLDITCDDHIYRVHKLILCTRSQFFANALKFPGKELEQGRIELPHDEPAIIKLMIDYIYVAEYEPLLPRDISKITAGDARPKHSCRSGHMACPNYGASRLVCHHHTCGISCAFTCKDFVCDTCYPPPIIIPGPPSQLLTHAKLYEIGDKYQVSGLKELSKFKFELACARYWDDGMFAEAAHHAFSTTPEDDKGLRRIVCKTISEHMGLLKKEDVVGLMTEFNGLAFGLLMEKAEKNGWLN
;
A
#
# COMPACT_ATOMS: atom_id res chain seq x y z
N MET A 1 -2.33 13.57 -24.72
CA MET A 1 -1.35 14.70 -24.63
C MET A 1 -1.04 15.05 -23.18
N ALA A 2 -2.03 15.35 -22.32
CA ALA A 2 -1.78 15.71 -20.92
C ALA A 2 -1.16 14.59 -20.05
N GLU A 3 -1.64 13.35 -20.17
CA GLU A 3 -1.05 12.19 -19.44
C GLU A 3 0.41 11.95 -19.84
N GLU A 4 0.71 12.04 -21.13
CA GLU A 4 2.07 11.86 -21.65
C GLU A 4 3.00 12.98 -21.19
N ALA A 5 2.54 14.22 -21.22
CA ALA A 5 3.30 15.35 -20.67
C ALA A 5 3.55 15.19 -19.15
N SER A 6 2.56 14.67 -18.41
CA SER A 6 2.71 14.39 -16.97
C SER A 6 3.75 13.29 -16.73
N ARG A 7 3.76 12.24 -17.55
CA ARG A 7 4.76 11.17 -17.51
C ARG A 7 6.17 11.70 -17.77
N GLN A 8 6.32 12.53 -18.82
CA GLN A 8 7.60 13.14 -19.17
C GLN A 8 8.14 14.02 -18.03
N LEU A 9 7.27 14.78 -17.37
CA LEU A 9 7.65 15.60 -16.21
C LEU A 9 8.25 14.76 -15.06
N LEU A 10 7.64 13.60 -14.75
CA LEU A 10 8.16 12.71 -13.71
C LEU A 10 9.49 12.06 -14.13
N GLU A 11 9.64 11.68 -15.40
CA GLU A 11 10.90 11.16 -15.94
C GLU A 11 12.03 12.20 -15.89
N ASP A 12 11.73 13.45 -16.24
CA ASP A 12 12.69 14.56 -16.13
C ASP A 12 13.07 14.83 -14.67
N ALA A 13 12.10 14.86 -13.75
CA ALA A 13 12.37 15.01 -12.31
C ALA A 13 13.29 13.90 -11.79
N LYS A 14 13.04 12.64 -12.18
CA LYS A 14 13.91 11.49 -11.86
C LYS A 14 15.32 11.66 -12.41
N ARG A 15 15.45 12.16 -13.65
CA ARG A 15 16.75 12.42 -14.29
C ARG A 15 17.52 13.47 -13.50
N TYR A 16 16.90 14.60 -13.15
CA TYR A 16 17.55 15.67 -12.39
C TYR A 16 17.98 15.23 -10.99
N LEU A 17 17.18 14.39 -10.31
CA LEU A 17 17.57 13.76 -9.05
C LEU A 17 18.83 12.89 -9.21
N GLY A 18 18.91 12.06 -10.25
CA GLY A 18 20.05 11.18 -10.48
C GLY A 18 21.32 11.90 -10.94
N ALA A 19 21.18 13.00 -11.69
CA ALA A 19 22.29 13.80 -12.20
C ALA A 19 22.82 14.84 -11.20
N ASN A 20 22.08 15.10 -10.11
CA ASN A 20 22.34 16.20 -9.17
C ASN A 20 22.38 17.59 -9.83
N GLU A 21 21.76 17.73 -10.99
CA GLU A 21 21.67 19.00 -11.71
C GLU A 21 20.68 19.92 -11.01
N PHE A 22 21.04 21.19 -10.81
CA PHE A 22 20.21 22.21 -10.12
C PHE A 22 19.84 21.90 -8.66
N SER A 23 20.48 20.92 -8.03
CA SER A 23 20.30 20.66 -6.59
C SER A 23 20.78 21.85 -5.76
N ASP A 24 19.99 22.24 -4.76
CA ASP A 24 20.20 23.41 -3.90
C ASP A 24 20.07 23.07 -2.40
N LEU A 25 20.02 21.78 -2.06
CA LEU A 25 19.93 21.23 -0.71
C LEU A 25 20.51 19.82 -0.64
N ASP A 26 21.19 19.51 0.47
CA ASP A 26 21.65 18.15 0.79
C ASP A 26 20.80 17.54 1.93
N ILE A 27 20.33 16.30 1.75
CA ILE A 27 19.84 15.46 2.85
C ILE A 27 20.92 14.44 3.17
N THR A 28 21.31 14.31 4.44
CA THR A 28 22.31 13.33 4.86
C THR A 28 21.76 12.35 5.88
N CYS A 29 21.98 11.06 5.64
CA CYS A 29 21.55 9.95 6.48
C CYS A 29 22.75 9.03 6.67
N ASP A 30 23.35 9.04 7.85
CA ASP A 30 24.67 8.47 8.11
C ASP A 30 25.70 8.95 7.06
N ASP A 31 26.39 8.02 6.40
CA ASP A 31 27.39 8.29 5.36
C ASP A 31 26.78 8.58 3.96
N HIS A 32 25.45 8.60 3.84
CA HIS A 32 24.77 8.83 2.57
C HIS A 32 24.40 10.30 2.41
N ILE A 33 24.69 10.86 1.23
CA ILE A 33 24.36 12.23 0.85
C ILE A 33 23.44 12.19 -0.36
N TYR A 34 22.23 12.75 -0.22
CA TYR A 34 21.24 12.89 -1.27
C TYR A 34 21.12 14.36 -1.66
N ARG A 35 21.54 14.68 -2.90
CA ARG A 35 21.39 16.03 -3.44
C ARG A 35 19.98 16.19 -3.99
N VAL A 36 19.23 17.12 -3.43
CA VAL A 36 17.81 17.32 -3.71
C VAL A 36 17.51 18.78 -4.02
N HIS A 37 16.25 19.04 -4.36
CA HIS A 37 15.76 20.34 -4.81
C HIS A 37 14.72 20.85 -3.82
N LYS A 38 14.96 22.01 -3.20
CA LYS A 38 14.08 22.63 -2.20
C LYS A 38 12.65 22.74 -2.71
N LEU A 39 12.46 23.18 -3.95
CA LEU A 39 11.13 23.34 -4.54
C LEU A 39 10.33 22.03 -4.51
N ILE A 40 10.93 20.92 -4.95
CA ILE A 40 10.25 19.62 -5.01
C ILE A 40 10.04 19.08 -3.60
N LEU A 41 11.08 19.12 -2.75
CA LEU A 41 11.03 18.59 -1.39
C LEU A 41 9.99 19.32 -0.52
N CYS A 42 10.05 20.64 -0.46
CA CYS A 42 9.16 21.46 0.38
C CYS A 42 7.72 21.45 -0.12
N THR A 43 7.48 21.31 -1.43
CA THR A 43 6.11 21.20 -1.96
C THR A 43 5.44 19.90 -1.53
N ARG A 44 6.22 18.86 -1.23
CA ARG A 44 5.70 17.51 -0.95
C ARG A 44 5.86 17.04 0.48
N SER A 45 6.53 17.83 1.31
CA SER A 45 6.72 17.58 2.74
C SER A 45 6.61 18.88 3.52
N GLN A 46 5.59 18.96 4.37
CA GLN A 46 5.42 20.12 5.23
C GLN A 46 6.51 20.18 6.33
N PHE A 47 7.05 19.02 6.74
CA PHE A 47 8.20 18.94 7.62
C PHE A 47 9.42 19.65 7.02
N PHE A 48 9.83 19.28 5.80
CA PHE A 48 10.99 19.90 5.16
C PHE A 48 10.74 21.37 4.79
N ALA A 49 9.51 21.71 4.41
CA ALA A 49 9.12 23.11 4.20
C ALA A 49 9.31 23.94 5.48
N ASN A 50 8.87 23.43 6.63
CA ASN A 50 9.03 24.11 7.91
C ASN A 50 10.49 24.19 8.34
N ALA A 51 11.28 23.11 8.14
CA ALA A 51 12.70 23.08 8.47
C ALA A 51 13.51 24.15 7.71
N LEU A 52 13.10 24.51 6.49
CA LEU A 52 13.77 25.52 5.66
C LEU A 52 13.11 26.90 5.70
N LYS A 53 11.93 27.04 6.34
CA LYS A 53 11.20 28.31 6.43
C LYS A 53 11.72 29.20 7.55
N PHE A 54 12.22 28.61 8.63
CA PHE A 54 12.73 29.34 9.78
C PHE A 54 14.26 29.37 9.79
N PRO A 55 14.88 30.47 10.26
CA PRO A 55 16.33 30.52 10.43
C PRO A 55 16.81 29.40 11.35
N GLY A 56 17.76 28.61 10.88
CA GLY A 56 18.30 27.43 11.55
C GLY A 56 19.52 26.91 10.82
N LYS A 57 20.22 25.95 11.43
CA LYS A 57 21.45 25.36 10.85
C LYS A 57 21.17 24.76 9.48
N GLU A 58 19.98 24.22 9.28
CA GLU A 58 19.53 23.58 8.05
C GLU A 58 19.50 24.55 6.88
N LEU A 59 18.97 25.76 7.13
CA LEU A 59 18.88 26.82 6.13
C LEU A 59 20.25 27.46 5.86
N GLU A 60 21.05 27.68 6.91
CA GLU A 60 22.38 28.28 6.80
C GLU A 60 23.39 27.38 6.07
N GLN A 61 23.34 26.07 6.36
CA GLN A 61 24.25 25.09 5.77
C GLN A 61 23.72 24.53 4.44
N GLY A 62 22.42 24.71 4.14
CA GLY A 62 21.77 24.06 3.01
C GLY A 62 21.77 22.53 3.14
N ARG A 63 21.68 22.03 4.38
CA ARG A 63 21.81 20.60 4.71
C ARG A 63 20.83 20.18 5.79
N ILE A 64 20.14 19.05 5.60
CA ILE A 64 19.26 18.43 6.60
C ILE A 64 19.84 17.08 7.01
N GLU A 65 20.09 16.89 8.30
CA GLU A 65 20.69 15.66 8.85
C GLU A 65 19.62 14.75 9.47
N LEU A 66 19.57 13.50 9.03
CA LEU A 66 18.62 12.46 9.47
C LEU A 66 19.37 11.23 10.05
N PRO A 67 20.13 11.36 11.16
CA PRO A 67 21.06 10.33 11.66
C PRO A 67 20.40 9.14 12.37
N HIS A 68 19.07 9.15 12.54
CA HIS A 68 18.33 8.10 13.25
C HIS A 68 17.43 7.29 12.31
N ASP A 69 17.56 7.51 11.00
CA ASP A 69 16.77 6.83 9.99
C ASP A 69 17.64 5.89 9.16
N GLU A 70 16.99 4.94 8.49
CA GLU A 70 17.68 4.00 7.64
C GLU A 70 17.91 4.60 6.25
N PRO A 71 19.17 4.67 5.74
CA PRO A 71 19.46 5.27 4.44
C PRO A 71 18.66 4.67 3.28
N ALA A 72 18.42 3.34 3.32
CA ALA A 72 17.61 2.66 2.31
C ALA A 72 16.16 3.16 2.28
N ILE A 73 15.57 3.44 3.45
CA ILE A 73 14.19 3.93 3.56
C ILE A 73 14.11 5.41 3.20
N ILE A 74 15.10 6.22 3.61
CA ILE A 74 15.20 7.63 3.21
C ILE A 74 15.34 7.74 1.68
N LYS A 75 16.13 6.87 1.05
CA LYS A 75 16.24 6.83 -0.41
C LYS A 75 14.89 6.55 -1.08
N LEU A 76 14.10 5.60 -0.57
CA LEU A 76 12.76 5.30 -1.10
C LEU A 76 11.77 6.45 -0.88
N MET A 77 11.84 7.15 0.26
CA MET A 77 11.07 8.37 0.50
C MET A 77 11.42 9.46 -0.51
N ILE A 78 12.72 9.70 -0.75
CA ILE A 78 13.17 10.68 -1.74
C ILE A 78 12.71 10.30 -3.14
N ASP A 79 12.81 9.02 -3.52
CA ASP A 79 12.29 8.54 -4.80
C ASP A 79 10.79 8.84 -4.93
N TYR A 80 10.00 8.55 -3.89
CA TYR A 80 8.58 8.88 -3.86
C TYR A 80 8.32 10.39 -4.02
N ILE A 81 9.09 11.25 -3.35
CA ILE A 81 8.95 12.70 -3.47
C ILE A 81 9.14 13.16 -4.92
N TYR A 82 10.03 12.53 -5.68
CA TYR A 82 10.29 12.94 -7.06
C TYR A 82 9.33 12.34 -8.08
N VAL A 83 8.95 11.08 -7.93
CA VAL A 83 8.19 10.35 -8.96
C VAL A 83 6.83 9.82 -8.51
N ALA A 84 6.40 10.15 -7.30
CA ALA A 84 5.14 9.72 -6.68
C ALA A 84 4.97 8.19 -6.57
N GLU A 85 6.08 7.46 -6.60
CA GLU A 85 6.13 5.99 -6.55
C GLU A 85 7.50 5.54 -6.03
N TYR A 86 7.61 4.31 -5.51
CA TYR A 86 8.88 3.75 -5.02
C TYR A 86 8.93 2.23 -5.24
N GLU A 87 10.12 1.63 -5.22
CA GLU A 87 10.27 0.18 -5.43
C GLU A 87 9.80 -0.65 -4.22
N PRO A 88 9.14 -1.80 -4.40
CA PRO A 88 8.77 -2.42 -5.68
C PRO A 88 7.60 -1.69 -6.37
N LEU A 89 7.70 -1.46 -7.69
CA LEU A 89 6.63 -0.82 -8.47
C LEU A 89 5.40 -1.72 -8.57
N LEU A 90 4.22 -1.15 -8.33
CA LEU A 90 2.96 -1.84 -8.62
C LEU A 90 2.65 -1.82 -10.13
N PRO A 91 2.09 -2.90 -10.69
CA PRO A 91 1.51 -2.88 -12.03
C PRO A 91 0.57 -1.68 -12.24
N ARG A 92 0.75 -0.94 -13.35
CA ARG A 92 0.08 0.34 -13.64
C ARG A 92 -1.46 0.27 -13.63
N ASP A 93 -2.05 -0.91 -13.78
CA ASP A 93 -3.51 -1.06 -13.80
C ASP A 93 -4.14 -1.18 -12.41
N ILE A 94 -3.35 -1.36 -11.34
CA ILE A 94 -3.88 -1.48 -9.97
C ILE A 94 -4.47 -0.16 -9.47
N SER A 95 -3.92 0.98 -9.88
CA SER A 95 -4.48 2.31 -9.57
C SER A 95 -5.85 2.53 -10.22
N LYS A 96 -6.17 1.81 -11.31
CA LYS A 96 -7.50 1.81 -11.93
C LYS A 96 -8.49 0.88 -11.22
N ILE A 97 -8.02 -0.08 -10.42
CA ILE A 97 -8.87 -1.00 -9.64
C ILE A 97 -9.56 -0.24 -8.49
N THR A 98 -8.87 0.73 -7.90
CA THR A 98 -9.40 1.52 -6.77
C THR A 98 -10.17 2.76 -7.20
N ALA A 99 -10.00 3.22 -8.45
CA ALA A 99 -10.47 4.54 -8.91
C ALA A 99 -11.83 4.54 -9.64
N GLY A 100 -12.51 3.40 -9.79
CA GLY A 100 -13.82 3.40 -10.43
C GLY A 100 -14.46 2.03 -10.50
N ASP A 101 -15.78 2.01 -10.46
CA ASP A 101 -16.67 0.85 -10.50
C ASP A 101 -16.66 0.11 -11.88
N ALA A 102 -15.50 0.03 -12.52
CA ALA A 102 -15.23 -0.65 -13.79
C ALA A 102 -15.03 -2.16 -13.60
N ARG A 103 -15.71 -2.75 -12.61
CA ARG A 103 -15.72 -4.19 -12.38
C ARG A 103 -16.35 -4.85 -13.62
N PRO A 104 -15.70 -5.84 -14.27
CA PRO A 104 -16.25 -6.48 -15.46
C PRO A 104 -17.65 -7.02 -15.17
N LYS A 105 -18.65 -6.42 -15.79
CA LYS A 105 -20.04 -6.83 -15.65
C LYS A 105 -20.29 -8.01 -16.58
N HIS A 106 -20.77 -9.09 -16.00
CA HIS A 106 -21.12 -10.29 -16.73
C HIS A 106 -22.62 -10.29 -17.02
N SER A 107 -22.96 -10.41 -18.30
CA SER A 107 -24.35 -10.51 -18.78
C SER A 107 -24.50 -11.75 -19.65
N CYS A 108 -25.65 -12.44 -19.54
CA CYS A 108 -25.97 -13.53 -20.45
C CYS A 108 -26.22 -12.96 -21.86
N ARG A 109 -25.51 -13.47 -22.88
CA ARG A 109 -25.45 -12.89 -24.24
C ARG A 109 -26.78 -12.78 -25.01
N SER A 110 -27.87 -13.39 -24.55
CA SER A 110 -29.21 -13.22 -25.15
C SER A 110 -30.29 -13.53 -24.11
N GLY A 111 -31.44 -12.85 -24.22
CA GLY A 111 -32.62 -13.12 -23.39
C GLY A 111 -32.95 -14.61 -23.35
N HIS A 112 -33.41 -15.09 -22.19
CA HIS A 112 -33.48 -16.51 -21.81
C HIS A 112 -34.03 -17.45 -22.90
N MET A 113 -34.98 -16.99 -23.69
CA MET A 113 -35.72 -17.76 -24.72
C MET A 113 -35.08 -17.76 -26.12
N ALA A 114 -34.12 -16.88 -26.42
CA ALA A 114 -33.55 -16.74 -27.77
C ALA A 114 -32.15 -17.37 -27.93
N CYS A 115 -31.70 -18.15 -26.94
CA CYS A 115 -30.35 -18.70 -26.91
C CYS A 115 -30.30 -20.07 -27.61
N PRO A 116 -29.39 -20.28 -28.60
CA PRO A 116 -29.32 -21.52 -29.36
C PRO A 116 -28.94 -22.77 -28.55
N ASN A 117 -28.46 -22.62 -27.31
CA ASN A 117 -28.04 -23.71 -26.41
C ASN A 117 -28.98 -23.88 -25.19
N TYR A 118 -30.29 -23.71 -25.38
CA TYR A 118 -31.30 -23.91 -24.33
C TYR A 118 -31.28 -25.36 -23.80
N GLY A 119 -30.60 -25.60 -22.68
CA GLY A 119 -30.48 -26.93 -22.06
C GLY A 119 -29.06 -27.32 -21.60
N ALA A 120 -28.03 -26.56 -21.95
CA ALA A 120 -26.66 -26.76 -21.46
C ALA A 120 -26.27 -25.73 -20.38
N SER A 121 -25.45 -26.15 -19.43
CA SER A 121 -24.80 -25.32 -18.39
C SER A 121 -24.22 -24.03 -19.02
N ARG A 122 -24.87 -22.87 -18.76
CA ARG A 122 -24.50 -21.58 -19.36
C ARG A 122 -23.29 -20.98 -18.65
N LEU A 123 -22.07 -21.26 -19.11
CA LEU A 123 -20.87 -20.66 -18.52
C LEU A 123 -20.86 -19.14 -18.77
N VAL A 124 -21.04 -18.34 -17.72
CA VAL A 124 -20.98 -16.86 -17.75
C VAL A 124 -19.55 -16.37 -17.49
N CYS A 125 -18.86 -17.06 -16.59
CA CYS A 125 -17.41 -17.03 -16.44
C CYS A 125 -16.97 -18.41 -15.94
N HIS A 126 -15.67 -18.67 -15.84
CA HIS A 126 -15.15 -19.94 -15.32
C HIS A 126 -15.63 -20.29 -13.90
N HIS A 127 -16.18 -19.31 -13.16
CA HIS A 127 -16.70 -19.49 -11.80
C HIS A 127 -18.24 -19.44 -11.71
N HIS A 128 -18.95 -19.05 -12.77
CA HIS A 128 -20.40 -18.86 -12.72
C HIS A 128 -21.09 -19.48 -13.92
N THR A 129 -21.99 -20.40 -13.63
CA THR A 129 -22.94 -20.94 -14.60
C THR A 129 -24.33 -20.36 -14.36
N CYS A 130 -24.92 -19.75 -15.39
CA CYS A 130 -26.28 -19.22 -15.37
C CYS A 130 -27.30 -20.37 -15.36
N GLY A 131 -28.30 -20.25 -14.49
CA GLY A 131 -29.28 -21.29 -14.16
C GLY A 131 -29.19 -21.66 -12.68
N ILE A 132 -28.32 -22.62 -12.34
CA ILE A 132 -28.16 -23.15 -10.97
C ILE A 132 -27.77 -22.06 -9.97
N SER A 133 -26.86 -21.15 -10.37
CA SER A 133 -26.23 -20.19 -9.46
C SER A 133 -26.91 -18.81 -9.41
N CYS A 134 -27.86 -18.51 -10.30
CA CYS A 134 -28.45 -17.16 -10.40
C CYS A 134 -29.92 -17.11 -10.83
N ALA A 135 -30.67 -18.22 -10.80
CA ALA A 135 -32.10 -18.26 -11.14
C ALA A 135 -32.47 -17.54 -12.46
N PHE A 136 -31.56 -17.56 -13.44
CA PHE A 136 -31.68 -16.92 -14.76
C PHE A 136 -31.78 -15.38 -14.76
N THR A 137 -31.39 -14.69 -13.67
CA THR A 137 -31.43 -13.21 -13.57
C THR A 137 -30.08 -12.52 -13.80
N CYS A 138 -29.07 -13.25 -14.28
CA CYS A 138 -27.72 -12.76 -14.55
C CYS A 138 -27.69 -11.62 -15.61
N LYS A 139 -27.87 -10.36 -15.15
CA LYS A 139 -27.70 -9.12 -15.91
C LYS A 139 -26.76 -8.19 -15.16
N ASP A 140 -25.69 -7.80 -15.83
CA ASP A 140 -24.70 -6.84 -15.33
C ASP A 140 -24.13 -7.19 -13.95
N PHE A 141 -24.04 -8.48 -13.63
CA PHE A 141 -23.55 -8.93 -12.32
C PHE A 141 -22.03 -8.91 -12.28
N VAL A 142 -21.48 -8.66 -11.09
CA VAL A 142 -20.04 -8.67 -10.85
C VAL A 142 -19.67 -9.97 -10.16
N CYS A 143 -18.66 -10.68 -10.68
CA CYS A 143 -18.14 -11.88 -10.04
C CYS A 143 -16.93 -11.52 -9.17
N ASP A 144 -17.07 -11.68 -7.85
CA ASP A 144 -16.01 -11.38 -6.87
C ASP A 144 -14.77 -12.30 -7.00
N THR A 145 -14.88 -13.40 -7.74
CA THR A 145 -13.77 -14.33 -8.04
C THR A 145 -13.08 -14.00 -9.37
N CYS A 146 -13.77 -13.34 -10.30
CA CYS A 146 -13.17 -12.89 -11.56
C CYS A 146 -12.47 -11.54 -11.42
N TYR A 147 -12.76 -10.79 -10.36
CA TYR A 147 -12.22 -9.47 -10.12
C TYR A 147 -12.06 -9.16 -8.62
N PRO A 148 -10.94 -8.56 -8.18
CA PRO A 148 -9.79 -8.18 -9.01
C PRO A 148 -9.02 -9.41 -9.52
N PRO A 149 -8.40 -9.33 -10.72
CA PRO A 149 -7.44 -10.35 -11.12
C PRO A 149 -6.34 -10.48 -10.05
N PRO A 150 -5.66 -11.63 -9.93
CA PRO A 150 -4.60 -11.80 -8.96
C PRO A 150 -3.57 -10.69 -9.14
N ILE A 151 -3.46 -9.81 -8.15
CA ILE A 151 -2.49 -8.73 -8.20
C ILE A 151 -1.12 -9.38 -8.00
N ILE A 152 -0.32 -9.42 -9.07
CA ILE A 152 1.05 -9.91 -8.97
C ILE A 152 1.86 -8.84 -8.25
N ILE A 153 2.01 -9.01 -6.94
CA ILE A 153 2.91 -8.18 -6.11
C ILE A 153 4.36 -8.56 -6.42
N PRO A 154 5.15 -7.69 -7.05
CA PRO A 154 6.54 -8.01 -7.33
C PRO A 154 7.40 -7.97 -6.06
N GLY A 155 8.57 -8.59 -6.12
CA GLY A 155 9.56 -8.52 -5.04
C GLY A 155 9.38 -9.54 -3.91
N PRO A 156 10.36 -9.63 -3.00
CA PRO A 156 10.42 -10.61 -1.92
C PRO A 156 9.52 -10.26 -0.72
N PRO A 157 9.33 -11.18 0.25
CA PRO A 157 8.58 -10.92 1.48
C PRO A 157 9.10 -9.76 2.35
N SER A 158 10.39 -9.40 2.25
CA SER A 158 10.98 -8.27 2.99
C SER A 158 10.31 -6.93 2.70
N GLN A 159 9.55 -6.81 1.61
CA GLN A 159 8.75 -5.63 1.32
C GLN A 159 7.68 -5.35 2.38
N LEU A 160 7.23 -6.36 3.14
CA LEU A 160 6.33 -6.17 4.29
C LEU A 160 6.91 -5.14 5.27
N LEU A 161 8.15 -5.36 5.70
CA LEU A 161 8.84 -4.45 6.61
C LEU A 161 9.18 -3.11 5.94
N THR A 162 9.57 -3.13 4.67
CA THR A 162 9.85 -1.89 3.91
C THR A 162 8.64 -0.97 3.87
N HIS A 163 7.44 -1.50 3.57
CA HIS A 163 6.22 -0.70 3.53
C HIS A 163 5.80 -0.21 4.92
N ALA A 164 6.01 -1.01 5.97
CA ALA A 164 5.76 -0.59 7.34
C ALA A 164 6.68 0.57 7.75
N LYS A 165 7.98 0.50 7.44
CA LYS A 165 8.94 1.59 7.69
C LYS A 165 8.63 2.85 6.88
N LEU A 166 8.24 2.71 5.61
CA LEU A 166 7.86 3.87 4.80
C LEU A 166 6.55 4.52 5.25
N TYR A 167 5.67 3.76 5.88
CA TYR A 167 4.48 4.31 6.52
C TYR A 167 4.85 5.23 7.69
N GLU A 168 5.73 4.77 8.59
CA GLU A 168 6.29 5.57 9.69
C GLU A 168 6.97 6.83 9.17
N ILE A 169 7.89 6.69 8.20
CA ILE A 169 8.64 7.79 7.62
C ILE A 169 7.73 8.79 6.89
N GLY A 170 6.68 8.29 6.22
CA GLY A 170 5.65 9.13 5.63
C GLY A 170 4.89 9.98 6.65
N ASP A 171 4.66 9.47 7.85
CA ASP A 171 4.08 10.24 8.96
C ASP A 171 5.08 11.23 9.56
N LYS A 172 6.26 10.73 9.96
CA LYS A 172 7.36 11.49 10.57
C LYS A 172 7.76 12.73 9.75
N TYR A 173 7.90 12.55 8.44
CA TYR A 173 8.28 13.62 7.51
C TYR A 173 7.09 14.29 6.82
N GLN A 174 5.86 14.02 7.27
CA GLN A 174 4.63 14.66 6.79
C GLN A 174 4.47 14.56 5.26
N VAL A 175 4.77 13.38 4.71
CA VAL A 175 4.59 13.02 3.30
C VAL A 175 3.34 12.14 3.20
N SER A 176 2.17 12.77 3.28
CA SER A 176 0.87 12.07 3.38
C SER A 176 0.63 11.04 2.26
N GLY A 177 0.98 11.38 1.02
CA GLY A 177 0.86 10.45 -0.09
C GLY A 177 1.78 9.23 0.02
N LEU A 178 2.96 9.35 0.65
CA LEU A 178 3.85 8.21 0.91
C LEU A 178 3.23 7.29 1.96
N LYS A 179 2.68 7.88 3.03
CA LYS A 179 1.98 7.15 4.09
C LYS A 179 0.83 6.31 3.53
N GLU A 180 -0.03 6.92 2.71
CA GLU A 180 -1.16 6.20 2.10
C GLU A 180 -0.72 5.13 1.08
N LEU A 181 0.26 5.44 0.22
CA LEU A 181 0.78 4.44 -0.73
C LEU A 181 1.42 3.25 -0.01
N SER A 182 2.16 3.51 1.07
CA SER A 182 2.83 2.47 1.84
C SER A 182 1.85 1.57 2.57
N LYS A 183 0.79 2.15 3.14
CA LYS A 183 -0.33 1.38 3.68
C LYS A 183 -0.98 0.47 2.64
N PHE A 184 -1.23 1.00 1.44
CA PHE A 184 -1.84 0.22 0.36
C PHE A 184 -0.93 -0.93 -0.08
N LYS A 185 0.36 -0.67 -0.31
CA LYS A 185 1.32 -1.72 -0.66
C LYS A 185 1.51 -2.74 0.47
N PHE A 186 1.45 -2.30 1.72
CA PHE A 186 1.49 -3.17 2.89
C PHE A 186 0.28 -4.12 2.94
N GLU A 187 -0.94 -3.63 2.67
CA GLU A 187 -2.14 -4.49 2.60
C GLU A 187 -1.99 -5.56 1.52
N LEU A 188 -1.50 -5.17 0.34
CA LEU A 188 -1.24 -6.10 -0.76
C LEU A 188 -0.15 -7.13 -0.42
N ALA A 189 0.93 -6.70 0.22
CA ALA A 189 2.01 -7.57 0.67
C ALA A 189 1.51 -8.56 1.73
N CYS A 190 0.68 -8.12 2.68
CA CYS A 190 0.06 -9.00 3.69
C CYS A 190 -0.82 -10.05 3.03
N ALA A 191 -1.65 -9.68 2.05
CA ALA A 191 -2.50 -10.63 1.34
C ALA A 191 -1.70 -11.75 0.63
N ARG A 192 -0.46 -11.45 0.22
CA ARG A 192 0.42 -12.41 -0.47
C ARG A 192 1.34 -13.20 0.46
N TYR A 193 1.91 -12.54 1.46
CA TYR A 193 3.02 -13.05 2.27
C TYR A 193 2.62 -13.23 3.75
N TRP A 194 1.32 -13.34 4.05
CA TRP A 194 0.81 -13.50 5.43
C TRP A 194 1.46 -14.66 6.20
N ASP A 195 1.86 -15.73 5.51
CA ASP A 195 2.46 -16.92 6.12
C ASP A 195 4.00 -16.88 6.17
N ASP A 196 4.63 -15.78 5.77
CA ASP A 196 6.08 -15.61 5.82
C ASP A 196 6.54 -15.05 7.19
N GLY A 197 7.76 -15.36 7.64
CA GLY A 197 8.30 -14.87 8.92
C GLY A 197 8.45 -13.34 8.95
N MET A 198 8.64 -12.70 7.79
CA MET A 198 8.69 -11.25 7.68
C MET A 198 7.37 -10.56 8.07
N PHE A 199 6.24 -11.29 8.08
CA PHE A 199 4.96 -10.74 8.53
C PHE A 199 5.01 -10.35 10.01
N ALA A 200 5.58 -11.20 10.87
CA ALA A 200 5.65 -10.92 12.30
C ALA A 200 6.56 -9.72 12.58
N GLU A 201 7.70 -9.63 11.90
CA GLU A 201 8.61 -8.47 12.02
C GLU A 201 7.94 -7.17 11.59
N ALA A 202 7.22 -7.17 10.47
CA ALA A 202 6.54 -5.98 10.00
C ALA A 202 5.34 -5.59 10.89
N ALA A 203 4.64 -6.58 11.45
CA ALA A 203 3.58 -6.36 12.44
C ALA A 203 4.14 -5.78 13.74
N HIS A 204 5.28 -6.30 14.23
CA HIS A 204 6.00 -5.73 15.39
C HIS A 204 6.29 -4.25 15.17
N HIS A 205 6.91 -3.93 14.03
CA HIS A 205 7.25 -2.57 13.67
C HIS A 205 5.99 -1.68 13.62
N ALA A 206 4.93 -2.12 12.93
CA ALA A 206 3.68 -1.38 12.83
C ALA A 206 3.08 -1.02 14.20
N PHE A 207 3.11 -1.93 15.18
CA PHE A 207 2.58 -1.67 16.53
C PHE A 207 3.56 -0.91 17.43
N SER A 208 4.85 -0.90 17.11
CA SER A 208 5.87 -0.18 17.87
C SER A 208 6.02 1.28 17.45
N THR A 209 5.82 1.59 16.16
CA THR A 209 6.13 2.92 15.60
C THR A 209 4.91 3.79 15.31
N THR A 210 3.70 3.23 15.39
CA THR A 210 2.44 3.99 15.24
C THR A 210 1.74 4.17 16.58
N PRO A 211 1.12 5.32 16.89
CA PRO A 211 0.29 5.47 18.08
C PRO A 211 -1.03 4.69 17.97
N GLU A 212 -1.73 4.46 19.09
CA GLU A 212 -2.99 3.67 19.11
C GLU A 212 -4.11 4.28 18.25
N ASP A 213 -4.15 5.61 18.14
CA ASP A 213 -5.11 6.33 17.29
C ASP A 213 -4.81 6.18 15.80
N ASP A 214 -3.55 5.85 15.44
CA ASP A 214 -3.21 5.53 14.06
C ASP A 214 -3.54 4.06 13.77
N LYS A 215 -4.78 3.87 13.31
CA LYS A 215 -5.31 2.55 12.98
C LYS A 215 -4.83 2.01 11.63
N GLY A 216 -3.99 2.72 10.88
CA GLY A 216 -3.65 2.42 9.50
C GLY A 216 -3.10 1.01 9.27
N LEU A 217 -1.85 0.77 9.67
CA LEU A 217 -1.23 -0.55 9.57
C LEU A 217 -1.78 -1.53 10.61
N ARG A 218 -2.09 -1.03 11.82
CA ARG A 218 -2.61 -1.85 12.94
C ARG A 218 -3.85 -2.64 12.54
N ARG A 219 -4.80 -1.99 11.85
CA ARG A 219 -6.02 -2.65 11.36
C ARG A 219 -5.71 -3.71 10.30
N ILE A 220 -4.76 -3.45 9.40
CA ILE A 220 -4.36 -4.41 8.36
C ILE A 220 -3.82 -5.68 9.00
N VAL A 221 -2.92 -5.57 9.98
CA VAL A 221 -2.37 -6.71 10.72
C VAL A 221 -3.49 -7.50 11.42
N CYS A 222 -4.38 -6.83 12.16
CA CYS A 222 -5.53 -7.48 12.83
C CYS A 222 -6.42 -8.23 11.83
N LYS A 223 -6.73 -7.60 10.69
CA LYS A 223 -7.54 -8.19 9.61
C LYS A 223 -6.85 -9.42 9.03
N THR A 224 -5.55 -9.34 8.72
CA THR A 224 -4.78 -10.47 8.17
C THR A 224 -4.77 -11.66 9.12
N ILE A 225 -4.50 -11.45 10.41
CA ILE A 225 -4.53 -12.54 11.39
C ILE A 225 -5.95 -13.10 11.56
N SER A 226 -6.97 -12.23 11.57
CA SER A 226 -8.37 -12.64 11.61
C SER A 226 -8.77 -13.52 10.42
N GLU A 227 -8.23 -13.27 9.23
CA GLU A 227 -8.46 -14.07 8.03
C GLU A 227 -7.65 -15.37 8.02
N HIS A 228 -6.49 -15.38 8.67
CA HIS A 228 -5.55 -16.49 8.72
C HIS A 228 -5.25 -16.94 10.15
N MET A 229 -6.29 -17.34 10.91
CA MET A 229 -6.16 -17.70 12.33
C MET A 229 -5.16 -18.82 12.65
N GLY A 230 -4.73 -19.59 11.63
CA GLY A 230 -3.64 -20.56 11.76
C GLY A 230 -2.30 -19.91 12.18
N LEU A 231 -2.12 -18.62 11.92
CA LEU A 231 -0.95 -17.84 12.35
C LEU A 231 -0.75 -17.83 13.87
N LEU A 232 -1.81 -17.98 14.66
CA LEU A 232 -1.72 -18.07 16.13
C LEU A 232 -0.98 -19.32 16.65
N LYS A 233 -0.60 -20.24 15.75
CA LYS A 233 0.27 -21.38 16.10
C LYS A 233 1.76 -21.04 16.03
N LYS A 234 2.14 -19.92 15.41
CA LYS A 234 3.53 -19.52 15.27
C LYS A 234 3.97 -18.72 16.50
N GLU A 235 5.15 -19.05 17.02
CA GLU A 235 5.67 -18.45 18.26
C GLU A 235 5.89 -16.93 18.14
N ASP A 236 6.29 -16.46 16.96
CA ASP A 236 6.49 -15.05 16.64
C ASP A 236 5.17 -14.25 16.73
N VAL A 237 4.09 -14.75 16.13
CA VAL A 237 2.76 -14.13 16.18
C VAL A 237 2.16 -14.19 17.59
N VAL A 238 2.40 -15.29 18.33
CA VAL A 238 2.00 -15.37 19.75
C VAL A 238 2.75 -14.32 20.58
N GLY A 239 4.05 -14.14 20.33
CA GLY A 239 4.85 -13.08 20.95
C GLY A 239 4.22 -11.70 20.77
N LEU A 240 3.82 -11.37 19.54
CA LEU A 240 3.14 -10.10 19.24
C LEU A 240 1.83 -9.92 20.01
N MET A 241 1.02 -10.97 20.11
CA MET A 241 -0.26 -10.93 20.84
C MET A 241 -0.07 -10.65 22.33
N THR A 242 1.04 -11.14 22.90
CA THR A 242 1.37 -10.92 24.32
C THR A 242 2.03 -9.58 24.57
N GLU A 243 2.82 -9.07 23.62
CA GLU A 243 3.50 -7.78 23.74
C GLU A 243 2.53 -6.61 23.54
N PHE A 244 1.66 -6.70 22.54
CA PHE A 244 0.75 -5.62 22.16
C PHE A 244 -0.70 -5.95 22.52
N ASN A 245 -1.15 -5.51 23.70
CA ASN A 245 -2.55 -5.64 24.11
C ASN A 245 -3.54 -5.08 23.07
N GLY A 246 -3.16 -3.99 22.39
CA GLY A 246 -3.95 -3.41 21.31
C GLY A 246 -4.13 -4.33 20.10
N LEU A 247 -3.17 -5.21 19.82
CA LEU A 247 -3.28 -6.23 18.76
C LEU A 247 -4.29 -7.31 19.17
N ALA A 248 -4.18 -7.85 20.38
CA ALA A 248 -5.11 -8.87 20.88
C ALA A 248 -6.55 -8.33 20.94
N PHE A 249 -6.73 -7.11 21.46
CA PHE A 249 -8.03 -6.44 21.50
C PHE A 249 -8.55 -6.17 20.08
N GLY A 250 -7.72 -5.62 19.19
CA GLY A 250 -8.11 -5.35 17.81
C GLY A 250 -8.52 -6.60 17.03
N LEU A 251 -7.82 -7.71 17.23
CA LEU A 251 -8.17 -9.01 16.64
C LEU A 251 -9.51 -9.53 17.16
N LEU A 252 -9.76 -9.42 18.47
CA LEU A 252 -11.03 -9.82 19.07
C LEU A 252 -12.19 -9.00 18.50
N MET A 253 -12.01 -7.69 18.36
CA MET A 253 -13.03 -6.81 17.77
C MET A 253 -13.30 -7.17 16.29
N GLU A 254 -12.27 -7.39 15.48
CA GLU A 254 -12.42 -7.86 14.09
C GLU A 254 -13.18 -9.20 14.00
N LYS A 255 -12.98 -10.11 14.95
CA LYS A 255 -13.75 -11.36 15.02
C LYS A 255 -15.18 -11.14 15.51
N ALA A 256 -15.39 -10.29 16.50
CA ALA A 256 -16.72 -9.98 17.01
C ALA A 256 -17.60 -9.36 15.92
N GLU A 257 -17.05 -8.45 15.12
CA GLU A 257 -17.71 -7.88 13.96
C GLU A 257 -18.04 -8.94 12.89
N LYS A 258 -17.05 -9.75 12.47
CA LYS A 258 -17.25 -10.79 11.43
C LYS A 258 -18.28 -11.86 11.83
N ASN A 259 -18.42 -12.15 13.12
CA ASN A 259 -19.37 -13.14 13.62
C ASN A 259 -20.69 -12.52 14.11
N GLY A 260 -20.84 -11.19 14.02
CA GLY A 260 -22.06 -10.49 14.44
C GLY A 260 -22.30 -10.48 15.95
N TRP A 261 -21.26 -10.59 16.79
CA TRP A 261 -21.39 -10.59 18.25
C TRP A 261 -21.66 -9.21 18.86
N LEU A 262 -21.48 -8.15 18.05
CA LEU A 262 -21.68 -6.76 18.47
C LEU A 262 -23.07 -6.21 18.13
N ASN A 263 -23.96 -7.06 17.58
CA ASN A 263 -25.33 -6.71 17.20
C ASN A 263 -26.37 -7.45 18.04
#